data_AF-A0A9J6F1N8-F1
#
_entry.id   AF-A0A9J6F1N8-F1
#
_cell.length_a   1.000
_cell.length_b   1.000
_cell.length_c   1.000
_cell.angle_alpha   90.00
_cell.angle_beta   90.00
_cell.angle_gamma   90.00
#
_symmetry.space_group_name_H-M   'P 1'
#
loop_
_entity.id
_entity.type
_entity.pdbx_description
1 polymer ?
#
loop_
_entity_poly.entity_id
_entity_poly.type
_entity_poly.pdbx_seq_one_letter_code
_entity_poly.pdbx_strand_id
1 'polypeptide(L)'
;MRTDWTRRLYQLEKKYGFFAEASPIETAAKWTVEVRMRVREAEETRWREAMEAKSTLECYRKHQDSICGSRLYDNSIGSSLLFEARAGALRTLEYRRKFDATVVSNLCRVCGVASETQEHLVLHCRSLPTSQVEGATLPQALGFQRLDEDGSSDNGGGRYAVAATKRRLTEWWATIRRT
;
A
#
# COMPACT_ATOMS: atom_id res chain seq x y z
N MET A 1 21.11 37.68 -7.96
CA MET A 1 20.40 36.80 -8.92
C MET A 1 20.59 35.36 -8.44
N ARG A 2 19.54 34.66 -7.99
CA ARG A 2 19.65 33.26 -7.51
C ARG A 2 19.53 32.34 -8.72
N THR A 3 20.59 31.60 -9.04
CA THR A 3 20.54 30.58 -10.11
C THR A 3 19.53 29.48 -9.75
N ASP A 4 19.02 28.76 -10.74
CA ASP A 4 18.11 27.63 -10.51
C ASP A 4 18.74 26.55 -9.61
N TRP A 5 20.06 26.39 -9.71
CA TRP A 5 20.83 25.49 -8.84
C TRP A 5 20.78 25.93 -7.36
N THR A 6 20.98 27.22 -7.10
CA THR A 6 20.90 27.79 -5.75
C THR A 6 19.51 27.65 -5.14
N ARG A 7 18.46 27.77 -5.97
CA ARG A 7 17.06 27.59 -5.54
C ARG A 7 16.77 26.14 -5.15
N ARG A 8 17.26 25.19 -5.95
CA ARG A 8 17.06 23.75 -5.70
C ARG A 8 17.80 23.29 -4.45
N LEU A 9 19.03 23.77 -4.23
CA LEU A 9 19.79 23.50 -3.01
C LEU A 9 19.08 24.04 -1.77
N TYR A 10 18.60 25.28 -1.82
CA TYR A 10 17.82 25.87 -0.72
C TYR A 10 16.54 25.08 -0.40
N GLN A 11 15.86 24.53 -1.42
CA GLN A 11 14.68 23.68 -1.17
C GLN A 11 15.04 22.36 -0.49
N LEU A 12 16.17 21.76 -0.87
CA LEU A 12 16.67 20.54 -0.22
C LEU A 12 17.08 20.82 1.22
N GLU A 13 17.84 21.88 1.46
CA GLU A 13 18.23 22.34 2.79
C GLU A 13 17.00 22.62 3.67
N LYS A 14 16.03 23.39 3.16
CA LYS A 14 14.79 23.69 3.89
C LYS A 14 14.00 22.43 4.24
N LYS A 15 13.98 21.42 3.37
CA LYS A 15 13.18 20.20 3.56
C LYS A 15 13.87 19.18 4.47
N TYR A 16 15.18 19.00 4.31
CA TYR A 16 15.90 17.89 4.94
C TYR A 16 16.93 18.33 5.98
N GLY A 17 17.25 19.62 6.08
CA GLY A 17 18.19 20.17 7.06
C GLY A 17 19.67 19.89 6.80
N PHE A 18 20.01 19.01 5.85
CA PHE A 18 21.39 18.79 5.41
C PHE A 18 21.71 19.60 4.13
N PHE A 19 23.00 19.89 3.91
CA PHE A 19 23.61 20.77 2.89
C PHE A 19 23.80 22.25 3.26
N ALA A 20 23.59 22.63 4.52
CA ALA A 20 23.95 23.97 5.01
C ALA A 20 25.48 24.22 4.98
N GLU A 21 26.26 23.15 5.13
CA GLU A 21 27.73 23.17 5.09
C GLU A 21 28.27 22.69 3.74
N ALA A 22 29.40 23.26 3.33
CA ALA A 22 30.09 22.89 2.12
C ALA A 22 30.60 21.44 2.21
N SER A 23 30.21 20.62 1.24
CA SER A 23 30.70 19.25 1.17
C SER A 23 32.15 19.22 0.69
N PRO A 24 33.00 18.34 1.27
CA PRO A 24 34.38 18.17 0.84
C PRO A 24 34.49 17.46 -0.53
N ILE A 25 33.36 17.20 -1.21
CA ILE A 25 33.33 16.46 -2.46
C ILE A 25 33.75 17.34 -3.63
N GLU A 26 34.89 17.00 -4.22
CA GLU A 26 35.56 17.81 -5.25
C GLU A 26 34.90 17.73 -6.64
N THR A 27 34.09 16.71 -6.92
CA THR A 27 33.48 16.52 -8.25
C THR A 27 31.96 16.51 -8.22
N ALA A 28 31.35 17.17 -9.20
CA ALA A 28 29.88 17.27 -9.34
C ALA A 28 29.19 15.89 -9.44
N ALA A 29 29.87 14.90 -10.03
CA ALA A 29 29.37 13.52 -10.13
C ALA A 29 29.28 12.87 -8.74
N LYS A 30 30.36 12.92 -7.95
CA LYS A 30 30.37 12.39 -6.58
C LYS A 30 29.37 13.14 -5.70
N TRP A 31 29.23 14.45 -5.87
CA TRP A 31 28.26 15.26 -5.13
C TRP A 31 26.83 14.83 -5.42
N THR A 32 26.50 14.58 -6.69
CA THR A 32 25.16 14.13 -7.09
C THR A 32 24.81 12.77 -6.49
N VAL A 33 25.78 11.85 -6.43
CA VAL A 33 25.60 10.53 -5.79
C VAL A 33 25.33 10.69 -4.30
N GLU A 34 26.15 11.47 -3.60
CA GLU A 34 25.99 11.75 -2.17
C GLU A 34 24.62 12.38 -1.86
N VAL A 35 24.22 13.40 -2.64
CA VAL A 35 22.95 14.08 -2.44
C VAL A 35 21.79 13.09 -2.58
N ARG A 36 21.81 12.24 -3.60
CA ARG A 36 20.76 11.23 -3.83
C ARG A 36 20.72 10.19 -2.71
N MET A 37 21.87 9.77 -2.21
CA MET A 37 21.98 8.82 -1.11
C MET A 37 21.37 9.41 0.17
N ARG A 38 21.78 10.61 0.59
CA ARG A 38 21.21 11.27 1.79
C ARG A 38 19.72 11.53 1.67
N VAL A 39 19.26 11.99 0.51
CA VAL A 39 17.82 12.19 0.26
C VAL A 39 17.07 10.87 0.36
N ARG A 40 17.59 9.77 -0.19
CA ARG A 40 16.98 8.45 -0.10
C ARG A 40 16.90 7.98 1.35
N GLU A 41 17.99 8.07 2.10
CA GLU A 41 18.05 7.65 3.50
C GLU A 41 17.07 8.45 4.38
N ALA A 42 17.01 9.76 4.18
CA ALA A 42 16.09 10.63 4.90
C ALA A 42 14.62 10.34 4.57
N GLU A 43 14.29 10.12 3.29
CA GLU A 43 12.94 9.73 2.87
C GLU A 43 12.55 8.34 3.37
N GLU A 44 13.47 7.36 3.33
CA GLU A 44 13.23 6.02 3.86
C GLU A 44 13.01 6.03 5.38
N THR A 45 13.80 6.80 6.11
CA THR A 45 13.66 6.95 7.57
C THR A 45 12.31 7.56 7.90
N ARG A 46 11.99 8.70 7.27
CA ARG A 46 10.70 9.38 7.47
C ARG A 46 9.51 8.51 7.09
N TRP A 47 9.64 7.72 6.01
CA TRP A 47 8.61 6.77 5.60
C TRP A 47 8.43 5.65 6.64
N ARG A 48 9.51 5.05 7.15
CA ARG A 48 9.47 4.04 8.21
C ARG A 48 8.80 4.57 9.48
N GLU A 49 9.22 5.73 9.97
CA GLU A 49 8.63 6.37 11.15
C GLU A 49 7.13 6.66 10.96
N ALA A 50 6.76 7.23 9.81
CA ALA A 50 5.36 7.54 9.50
C ALA A 50 4.47 6.30 9.35
N MET A 51 5.05 5.18 8.89
CA MET A 51 4.36 3.89 8.85
C MET A 51 4.18 3.31 10.25
N GLU A 52 5.24 3.30 11.06
CA GLU A 52 5.23 2.74 12.42
C GLU A 52 4.25 3.46 13.34
N ALA A 53 4.09 4.78 13.16
CA ALA A 53 3.12 5.57 13.91
C ALA A 53 1.65 5.20 13.63
N LYS A 54 1.37 4.46 12.55
CA LYS A 54 0.00 4.12 12.11
C LYS A 54 -0.31 2.65 12.31
N SER A 55 -1.10 2.35 13.35
CA SER A 55 -1.52 0.97 13.64
C SER A 55 -2.30 0.29 12.51
N THR A 56 -3.04 1.05 11.69
CA THR A 56 -3.77 0.49 10.54
C THR A 56 -2.86 -0.07 9.45
N LEU A 57 -1.60 0.35 9.40
CA LEU A 57 -0.61 -0.09 8.41
C LEU A 57 0.13 -1.36 8.83
N GLU A 58 -0.34 -2.12 9.82
CA GLU A 58 0.36 -3.30 10.33
C GLU A 58 0.76 -4.30 9.23
N CYS A 59 -0.17 -4.68 8.37
CA CYS A 59 0.10 -5.60 7.25
C CYS A 59 1.08 -4.96 6.24
N TYR A 60 0.90 -3.68 5.94
CA TYR A 60 1.80 -2.94 5.04
C TYR A 60 3.23 -2.90 5.57
N ARG A 61 3.41 -2.47 6.83
CA ARG A 61 4.72 -2.37 7.48
C ARG A 61 5.43 -3.72 7.58
N LYS A 62 4.68 -4.80 7.82
CA LYS A 62 5.25 -6.15 7.96
C LYS A 62 5.80 -6.71 6.65
N HIS A 63 5.30 -6.25 5.50
CA HIS A 63 5.60 -6.87 4.20
C HIS A 63 6.09 -5.91 3.12
N GLN A 64 6.09 -4.60 3.36
CA GLN A 64 6.66 -3.61 2.46
C GLN A 64 8.01 -3.14 2.99
N ASP A 65 9.09 -3.63 2.38
CA ASP A 65 10.46 -3.39 2.87
C ASP A 65 11.10 -2.11 2.33
N SER A 66 10.59 -1.57 1.21
CA SER A 66 11.16 -0.38 0.56
C SER A 66 10.11 0.49 -0.14
N ILE A 67 10.47 1.77 -0.34
CA ILE A 67 9.70 2.71 -1.14
C ILE A 67 9.93 2.38 -2.62
N CYS A 68 8.96 1.73 -3.25
CA CYS A 68 9.03 1.38 -4.66
C CYS A 68 7.70 1.61 -5.38
N GLY A 69 7.77 1.86 -6.69
CA GLY A 69 6.60 1.96 -7.54
C GLY A 69 5.88 0.61 -7.64
N SER A 70 4.56 0.62 -7.50
CA SER A 70 3.75 -0.60 -7.59
C SER A 70 3.04 -0.68 -8.94
N ARG A 71 3.25 -1.79 -9.67
CA ARG A 71 2.51 -2.09 -10.93
C ARG A 71 1.13 -2.70 -10.68
N LEU A 72 0.68 -2.74 -9.43
CA LEU A 72 -0.59 -3.34 -9.05
C LEU A 72 -1.78 -2.42 -9.34
N TYR A 73 -1.56 -1.13 -9.60
CA TYR A 73 -2.64 -0.15 -9.73
C TYR A 73 -2.86 0.26 -11.19
N ASP A 74 -4.11 0.18 -11.63
CA ASP A 74 -4.59 0.46 -13.00
C ASP A 74 -5.71 1.52 -13.01
N ASN A 75 -5.82 2.32 -11.94
CA ASN A 75 -6.87 3.33 -11.73
C ASN A 75 -8.33 2.81 -11.76
N SER A 76 -8.54 1.49 -11.73
CA SER A 76 -9.88 0.93 -11.55
C SER A 76 -10.40 1.10 -10.12
N ILE A 77 -11.71 0.87 -9.94
CA ILE A 77 -12.34 0.77 -8.61
C ILE A 77 -11.66 -0.34 -7.79
N GLY A 78 -11.39 -1.50 -8.40
CA GLY A 78 -10.70 -2.61 -7.74
C GLY A 78 -9.30 -2.22 -7.28
N SER A 79 -8.55 -1.42 -8.05
CA SER A 79 -7.25 -0.87 -7.62
C SER A 79 -7.37 0.11 -6.45
N SER A 80 -8.41 0.94 -6.44
CA SER A 80 -8.68 1.86 -5.33
C SER A 80 -9.01 1.10 -4.04
N LEU A 81 -9.87 0.08 -4.13
CA LEU A 81 -10.22 -0.78 -3.00
C LEU A 81 -9.05 -1.64 -2.53
N LEU A 82 -8.21 -2.13 -3.45
CA LEU A 82 -6.97 -2.82 -3.11
C LEU A 82 -6.01 -1.90 -2.35
N PHE A 83 -5.91 -0.62 -2.74
CA PHE A 83 -5.12 0.35 -2.00
C PHE A 83 -5.63 0.54 -0.57
N GLU A 84 -6.95 0.73 -0.39
CA GLU A 84 -7.55 0.81 0.95
C GLU A 84 -7.28 -0.45 1.77
N ALA A 85 -7.40 -1.63 1.17
CA ALA A 85 -7.13 -2.90 1.84
C ALA A 85 -5.65 -3.05 2.25
N ARG A 86 -4.72 -2.68 1.36
CA ARG A 86 -3.28 -2.66 1.68
C ARG A 86 -2.96 -1.68 2.81
N ALA A 87 -3.69 -0.57 2.89
CA ALA A 87 -3.54 0.42 3.96
C ALA A 87 -4.29 0.07 5.26
N GLY A 88 -4.98 -1.08 5.32
CA GLY A 88 -5.82 -1.47 6.45
C GLY A 88 -6.99 -0.51 6.71
N ALA A 89 -7.43 0.20 5.68
CA ALA A 89 -8.46 1.24 5.72
C ALA A 89 -9.69 0.88 4.87
N LEU A 90 -9.79 -0.37 4.40
CA LEU A 90 -10.98 -0.85 3.69
C LEU A 90 -12.20 -0.72 4.60
N ARG A 91 -13.24 -0.03 4.10
CA ARG A 91 -14.42 0.37 4.88
C ARG A 91 -15.41 -0.79 5.11
N THR A 92 -14.91 -1.90 5.62
CA THR A 92 -15.75 -3.02 6.04
C THR A 92 -16.57 -2.64 7.28
N LEU A 93 -17.63 -3.39 7.58
CA LEU A 93 -18.39 -3.13 8.81
C LEU A 93 -17.55 -3.29 10.08
N GLU A 94 -16.61 -4.25 10.12
CA GLU A 94 -15.66 -4.38 11.23
C GLU A 94 -14.81 -3.11 11.42
N TYR A 95 -14.31 -2.54 10.33
CA TYR A 95 -13.57 -1.28 10.38
C TYR A 95 -14.46 -0.12 10.83
N ARG A 96 -15.66 0.02 10.23
CA ARG A 96 -16.59 1.11 10.53
C ARG A 96 -17.06 1.11 11.97
N ARG A 97 -17.30 -0.05 12.58
CA ARG A 97 -17.75 -0.17 13.97
C ARG A 97 -16.81 0.51 14.97
N LYS A 98 -15.53 0.65 14.64
CA LYS A 98 -14.55 1.38 15.49
C LYS A 98 -14.86 2.88 15.61
N PHE A 99 -15.60 3.46 14.67
CA PHE A 99 -15.82 4.89 14.56
C PHE A 99 -17.31 5.28 14.44
N ASP A 100 -18.19 4.32 14.17
CA ASP A 100 -19.61 4.53 13.90
C ASP A 100 -20.45 3.63 14.82
N ALA A 101 -20.98 4.23 15.89
CA ALA A 101 -21.81 3.53 16.88
C ALA A 101 -23.16 3.06 16.31
N THR A 102 -23.55 3.50 15.11
CA THR A 102 -24.77 3.02 14.44
C THR A 102 -24.59 1.63 13.83
N VAL A 103 -23.35 1.15 13.70
CA VAL A 103 -23.04 -0.19 13.19
C VAL A 103 -23.25 -1.22 14.30
N VAL A 104 -24.48 -1.74 14.40
CA VAL A 104 -24.87 -2.72 15.42
C VAL A 104 -24.38 -4.13 15.10
N SER A 105 -24.34 -4.50 13.81
CA SER A 105 -23.88 -5.79 13.33
C SER A 105 -22.66 -5.63 12.43
N ASN A 106 -21.70 -6.53 12.56
CA ASN A 106 -20.54 -6.62 11.67
C ASN A 106 -20.66 -7.79 10.69
N LEU A 107 -21.81 -8.44 10.55
CA LEU A 107 -21.98 -9.55 9.62
C LEU A 107 -21.77 -9.09 8.17
N CYS A 108 -21.07 -9.91 7.38
CA CYS A 108 -20.78 -9.65 5.98
C CYS A 108 -22.06 -9.39 5.20
N ARG A 109 -22.14 -8.23 4.54
CA ARG A 109 -23.33 -7.82 3.79
C ARG A 109 -23.60 -8.67 2.54
N VAL A 110 -22.65 -9.54 2.17
CA VAL A 110 -22.78 -10.44 1.03
C VAL A 110 -23.26 -11.82 1.47
N CYS A 111 -22.65 -12.41 2.51
CA CYS A 111 -22.97 -13.78 2.93
C CYS A 111 -23.88 -13.86 4.16
N GLY A 112 -23.93 -12.83 5.00
CA GLY A 112 -24.71 -12.81 6.24
C GLY A 112 -24.21 -13.74 7.36
N VAL A 113 -23.13 -14.51 7.14
CA VAL A 113 -22.68 -15.56 8.08
C VAL A 113 -21.47 -15.14 8.93
N ALA A 114 -20.39 -14.68 8.30
CA ALA A 114 -19.16 -14.32 8.99
C ALA A 114 -19.03 -12.79 9.14
N SER A 115 -18.20 -12.30 10.05
CA SER A 115 -17.91 -10.87 10.15
C SER A 115 -17.29 -10.31 8.86
N GLU A 116 -17.69 -9.12 8.47
CA GLU A 116 -17.18 -8.38 7.34
C GLU A 116 -15.79 -7.82 7.66
N THR A 117 -14.78 -8.68 7.54
CA THR A 117 -13.37 -8.30 7.63
C THR A 117 -12.76 -8.27 6.24
N GLN A 118 -11.64 -7.55 6.09
CA GLN A 118 -10.87 -7.56 4.85
C GLN A 118 -10.44 -8.99 4.49
N GLU A 119 -9.95 -9.75 5.47
CA GLU A 119 -9.54 -11.14 5.27
C GLU A 119 -10.71 -12.01 4.79
N HIS A 120 -11.90 -11.85 5.36
CA HIS A 120 -13.09 -12.57 4.90
C HIS A 120 -13.43 -12.23 3.45
N LEU A 121 -13.48 -10.95 3.09
CA LEU A 121 -13.80 -10.52 1.73
C LEU A 121 -12.77 -11.01 0.71
N VAL A 122 -11.49 -10.92 1.06
CA VAL A 122 -10.38 -11.28 0.18
C VAL A 122 -10.24 -12.80 0.03
N LEU A 123 -10.31 -13.56 1.13
CA LEU A 123 -9.92 -14.98 1.16
C LEU A 123 -11.05 -15.98 1.38
N HIS A 124 -12.19 -15.61 1.96
CA HIS A 124 -13.12 -16.60 2.53
C HIS A 124 -14.59 -16.45 2.11
N CYS A 125 -15.01 -15.29 1.62
CA CYS A 125 -16.41 -15.08 1.28
C CYS A 125 -16.79 -15.90 0.04
N ARG A 126 -17.55 -16.99 0.26
CA ARG A 126 -18.00 -17.90 -0.81
C ARG A 126 -19.22 -17.39 -1.57
N SER A 127 -19.90 -16.38 -1.03
CA SER A 127 -21.06 -15.74 -1.65
C SER A 127 -20.68 -14.66 -2.67
N LEU A 128 -19.38 -14.33 -2.82
CA LEU A 128 -18.90 -13.47 -3.90
C LEU A 128 -18.78 -14.27 -5.20
N PRO A 129 -19.20 -13.70 -6.36
CA PRO A 129 -19.12 -14.37 -7.65
C PRO A 129 -17.71 -14.82 -8.05
N THR A 130 -16.70 -13.99 -7.83
CA THR A 130 -15.31 -14.38 -8.07
C THR A 130 -14.85 -15.33 -6.97
N SER A 131 -14.46 -16.55 -7.33
CA SER A 131 -13.91 -17.54 -6.39
C SER A 131 -12.67 -17.04 -5.63
N GLN A 132 -12.52 -17.53 -4.40
CA GLN A 132 -11.29 -17.35 -3.63
C GLN A 132 -10.12 -18.09 -4.31
N VAL A 133 -8.90 -17.60 -4.10
CA VAL A 133 -7.69 -18.30 -4.56
C VAL A 133 -7.24 -19.24 -3.45
N GLU A 134 -7.37 -20.55 -3.67
CA GLU A 134 -7.01 -21.55 -2.66
C GLU A 134 -5.51 -21.49 -2.32
N GLY A 135 -5.19 -21.60 -1.03
CA GLY A 135 -3.80 -21.52 -0.54
C GLY A 135 -3.19 -20.11 -0.53
N ALA A 136 -3.88 -19.09 -1.06
CA ALA A 136 -3.38 -17.72 -1.01
C ALA A 136 -3.45 -17.16 0.41
N THR A 137 -2.34 -16.58 0.87
CA THR A 137 -2.29 -15.81 2.11
C THR A 137 -2.77 -14.38 1.88
N LEU A 138 -3.19 -13.68 2.95
CA LEU A 138 -3.62 -12.28 2.83
C LEU A 138 -2.53 -11.38 2.23
N PRO A 139 -1.24 -11.46 2.65
CA PRO A 139 -0.19 -10.64 2.04
C PRO A 139 0.02 -10.91 0.54
N GLN A 140 -0.14 -12.15 0.09
CA GLN A 140 -0.10 -12.52 -1.33
C GLN A 140 -1.25 -11.89 -2.11
N ALA A 141 -2.47 -12.06 -1.60
CA ALA A 141 -3.68 -11.52 -2.21
C ALA A 141 -3.67 -9.98 -2.28
N LEU A 142 -3.01 -9.32 -1.32
CA LEU A 142 -2.78 -7.88 -1.31
C LEU A 142 -1.57 -7.42 -2.13
N GLY A 143 -0.77 -8.36 -2.65
CA GLY A 143 0.38 -8.07 -3.51
C GLY A 143 1.59 -7.50 -2.80
N PHE A 144 1.84 -7.94 -1.56
CA PHE A 144 3.07 -7.58 -0.85
C PHE A 144 4.26 -8.50 -1.15
N GLN A 145 4.03 -9.73 -1.63
CA GLN A 145 5.13 -10.57 -2.10
C GLN A 145 5.64 -10.04 -3.44
N ARG A 146 6.97 -9.84 -3.52
CA ARG A 146 7.60 -9.33 -4.74
C ARG A 146 7.34 -10.29 -5.88
N LEU A 147 6.84 -9.73 -6.98
CA LEU A 147 7.02 -10.32 -8.29
C LEU A 147 8.46 -9.99 -8.65
N ASP A 148 9.35 -10.99 -8.68
CA ASP A 148 10.73 -10.76 -9.07
C ASP A 148 10.79 -10.05 -10.43
N GLU A 149 11.80 -9.20 -10.61
CA GLU A 149 11.98 -8.35 -11.81
C GLU A 149 12.07 -9.17 -13.10
N ASP A 150 12.41 -10.47 -12.96
CA ASP A 150 12.56 -11.45 -14.03
C ASP A 150 11.28 -12.25 -14.29
N GLY A 151 10.21 -12.01 -13.52
CA GLY A 151 8.91 -12.67 -13.68
C GLY A 151 8.87 -14.16 -13.35
N SER A 152 9.89 -14.71 -12.68
CA SER A 152 10.12 -16.17 -12.65
C SER A 152 10.16 -16.85 -11.27
N SER A 153 9.63 -16.26 -10.19
CA SER A 153 9.51 -17.00 -8.90
C SER A 153 8.20 -16.85 -8.15
N ASP A 154 7.14 -16.42 -8.84
CA ASP A 154 5.79 -16.71 -8.37
C ASP A 154 5.06 -17.35 -9.54
N ASN A 155 4.48 -18.52 -9.32
CA ASN A 155 3.87 -19.42 -10.31
C ASN A 155 2.61 -18.82 -10.98
N GLY A 156 2.66 -17.54 -11.42
CA GLY A 156 1.50 -16.71 -11.72
C GLY A 156 0.58 -16.44 -10.51
N GLY A 157 0.86 -17.05 -9.35
CA GLY A 157 -0.03 -17.16 -8.20
C GLY A 157 -0.34 -15.81 -7.56
N GLY A 158 0.67 -15.00 -7.25
CA GLY A 158 0.48 -13.67 -6.65
C GLY A 158 -0.21 -12.67 -7.58
N ARG A 159 0.14 -12.64 -8.87
CA ARG A 159 -0.58 -11.77 -9.84
C ARG A 159 -2.04 -12.18 -9.95
N TYR A 160 -2.30 -13.48 -10.02
CA TYR A 160 -3.65 -14.02 -10.06
C TYR A 160 -4.43 -13.71 -8.78
N ALA A 161 -3.80 -13.87 -7.60
CA ALA A 161 -4.39 -13.55 -6.31
C ALA A 161 -4.75 -12.06 -6.17
N VAL A 162 -3.88 -11.16 -6.63
CA VAL A 162 -4.19 -9.72 -6.66
C VAL A 162 -5.33 -9.41 -7.62
N ALA A 163 -5.34 -9.99 -8.82
CA ALA A 163 -6.42 -9.78 -9.79
C ALA A 163 -7.77 -10.31 -9.26
N ALA A 164 -7.78 -11.48 -8.62
CA ALA A 164 -8.95 -12.03 -7.94
C ALA A 164 -9.41 -11.11 -6.81
N THR A 165 -8.48 -10.60 -6.00
CA THR A 165 -8.78 -9.65 -4.91
C THR A 165 -9.45 -8.40 -5.43
N LYS A 166 -8.93 -7.76 -6.49
CA LYS A 166 -9.56 -6.58 -7.09
C LYS A 166 -11.00 -6.86 -7.54
N ARG A 167 -11.23 -8.01 -8.18
CA ARG A 167 -12.58 -8.42 -8.64
C ARG A 167 -13.52 -8.63 -7.46
N ARG A 168 -13.11 -9.43 -6.48
CA ARG A 168 -13.89 -9.72 -5.26
C ARG A 168 -14.26 -8.44 -4.50
N LEU A 169 -13.31 -7.52 -4.33
CA LEU A 169 -13.58 -6.23 -3.69
C LEU A 169 -14.54 -5.36 -4.52
N THR A 170 -14.41 -5.37 -5.85
CA THR A 170 -15.31 -4.63 -6.73
C THR A 170 -16.74 -5.18 -6.66
N GLU A 171 -16.91 -6.50 -6.65
CA GLU A 171 -18.19 -7.18 -6.49
C GLU A 171 -18.83 -6.87 -5.13
N TRP A 172 -18.07 -6.98 -4.05
CA TRP A 172 -18.51 -6.59 -2.72
C TRP A 172 -18.98 -5.13 -2.69
N TRP A 173 -18.16 -4.23 -3.24
CA TRP A 173 -18.47 -2.80 -3.30
C TRP A 173 -19.75 -2.51 -4.08
N ALA A 174 -19.98 -3.23 -5.18
CA ALA A 174 -21.20 -3.10 -5.96
C ALA A 174 -22.45 -3.58 -5.19
N THR A 175 -22.34 -4.66 -4.41
CA THR A 175 -23.43 -5.18 -3.58
C THR A 175 -23.83 -4.19 -2.49
N ILE A 176 -22.84 -3.63 -1.77
CA ILE A 176 -23.11 -2.75 -0.63
C ILE A 176 -23.58 -1.34 -0.99
N ARG A 177 -23.49 -0.94 -2.26
CA ARG A 177 -24.05 0.34 -2.74
C ARG A 177 -25.47 0.21 -3.28
N ARG A 178 -25.94 -1.02 -3.52
CA ARG A 178 -27.31 -1.31 -3.93
C ARG A 178 -28.25 -1.53 -2.73
N THR A 179 -27.66 -1.75 -1.57
CA THR A 179 -28.34 -1.96 -0.28
C THR A 179 -28.22 -0.69 0.56
#